data_AF-A0A949K7W3-F1
#
_entry.id   AF-A0A949K7W3-F1
#
_cell.length_a   1.000
_cell.length_b   1.000
_cell.length_c   1.000
_cell.angle_alpha   90.00
_cell.angle_beta   90.00
_cell.angle_gamma   90.00
#
_symmetry.space_group_name_H-M   'P 1'
#
loop_
_entity.id
_entity.type
_entity.pdbx_description
1 polymer ?
#
loop_
_entity_poly.entity_id
_entity_poly.type
_entity_poly.pdbx_seq_one_letter_code
_entity_poly.pdbx_strand_id
1 'polypeptide(L)'
;MHQRFLAILLLAAIGTVLAVVAYAAPLGNTGVDGTIGALLALIGAIVTAAGTALLASGSVPRRFASLLIGLLVLAAVLTAVAGYFLMQFGLAIVMALTALALLLAPFLPSRWSSA
;
A
#
# COMPACT_ATOMS: atom_id res chain seq x y z
N MET A 1 -7.26 -13.14 12.45
CA MET A 1 -7.38 -11.99 11.52
C MET A 1 -6.00 -11.49 11.07
N HIS A 2 -5.00 -11.53 11.94
CA HIS A 2 -3.64 -10.99 11.73
C HIS A 2 -2.88 -11.52 10.50
N GLN A 3 -2.91 -12.83 10.23
CA GLN A 3 -2.09 -13.43 9.15
C GLN A 3 -2.41 -12.93 7.73
N ARG A 4 -3.69 -12.63 7.44
CA ARG A 4 -4.09 -12.14 6.11
C ARG A 4 -3.50 -10.75 5.81
N PHE A 5 -3.39 -9.92 6.84
CA PHE A 5 -2.84 -8.59 6.70
C PHE A 5 -1.31 -8.58 6.67
N LEU A 6 -0.62 -9.66 7.08
CA LEU A 6 0.84 -9.75 6.97
C LEU A 6 1.32 -9.78 5.52
N ALA A 7 0.63 -10.51 4.65
CA ALA A 7 0.96 -10.52 3.22
C ALA A 7 0.72 -9.15 2.57
N ILE A 8 -0.37 -8.47 2.98
CA ILE A 8 -0.70 -7.12 2.51
C ILE A 8 0.30 -6.10 3.04
N LEU A 9 0.73 -6.24 4.30
CA LEU A 9 1.77 -5.41 4.92
C LEU A 9 3.08 -5.54 4.15
N LEU A 10 3.45 -6.76 3.75
CA LEU A 10 4.68 -7.01 3.00
C LEU A 10 4.64 -6.33 1.63
N LEU A 11 3.50 -6.45 0.91
CA LEU A 11 3.26 -5.72 -0.34
C LEU A 11 3.33 -4.20 -0.15
N ALA A 12 2.66 -3.68 0.89
CA ALA A 12 2.64 -2.26 1.20
C ALA A 12 4.06 -1.76 1.53
N ALA A 13 4.84 -2.52 2.31
CA ALA A 13 6.22 -2.19 2.66
C ALA A 13 7.14 -2.16 1.43
N ILE A 14 6.98 -3.10 0.49
CA ILE A 14 7.68 -3.07 -0.80
C ILE A 14 7.29 -1.79 -1.57
N GLY A 15 5.99 -1.45 -1.60
CA GLY A 15 5.50 -0.21 -2.18
C GLY A 15 6.14 1.02 -1.57
N THR A 16 6.31 1.06 -0.25
CA THR A 16 7.00 2.15 0.46
C THR A 16 8.46 2.26 0.07
N VAL A 17 9.18 1.13 0.01
CA VAL A 17 10.59 1.12 -0.42
C VAL A 17 10.72 1.64 -1.84
N LEU A 18 9.86 1.20 -2.75
CA LEU A 18 9.84 1.70 -4.12
C LEU A 18 9.52 3.20 -4.18
N ALA A 19 8.61 3.69 -3.35
CA ALA A 19 8.28 5.11 -3.28
C ALA A 19 9.42 5.96 -2.69
N VAL A 20 10.21 5.40 -1.76
CA VAL A 20 11.42 6.05 -1.27
C VAL A 20 12.47 6.14 -2.37
N VAL A 21 12.69 5.05 -3.11
CA VAL A 21 13.61 5.04 -4.26
C VAL A 21 13.15 6.03 -5.33
N ALA A 22 11.84 6.11 -5.57
CA ALA A 22 11.24 7.06 -6.48
C ALA A 22 11.50 8.52 -6.12
N TYR A 23 11.39 8.84 -4.83
CA TYR A 23 11.51 10.19 -4.33
C TYR A 23 12.97 10.62 -4.17
N ALA A 24 13.80 9.76 -3.57
CA ALA A 24 15.20 10.05 -3.30
C ALA A 24 16.10 9.89 -4.54
N ALA A 25 15.60 9.23 -5.59
CA ALA A 25 16.26 9.03 -6.86
C ALA A 25 17.74 8.61 -6.78
N PRO A 26 18.11 7.62 -5.93
CA PRO A 26 19.50 7.19 -5.81
C PRO A 26 20.06 6.58 -7.11
N LEU A 27 19.18 6.27 -8.07
CA LEU A 27 19.50 5.69 -9.38
C LEU A 27 19.25 6.67 -10.56
N GLY A 28 18.84 7.92 -10.30
CA GLY A 28 18.71 9.01 -11.29
C GLY A 28 17.89 8.69 -12.54
N ASN A 29 16.71 8.07 -12.39
CA ASN A 29 16.16 7.22 -13.45
C ASN A 29 14.87 7.72 -14.12
N THR A 30 14.22 8.81 -13.67
CA THR A 30 12.92 9.20 -14.29
C THR A 30 12.80 10.64 -14.76
N GLY A 31 13.72 11.55 -14.40
CA GLY A 31 13.61 12.98 -14.79
C GLY A 31 12.41 13.73 -14.17
N VAL A 32 11.58 13.02 -13.39
CA VAL A 32 10.44 13.53 -12.58
C VAL A 32 10.67 13.22 -11.09
N ASP A 33 11.88 12.77 -10.78
CA ASP A 33 12.43 12.49 -9.46
C ASP A 33 12.39 13.76 -8.58
N GLY A 34 11.87 13.66 -7.35
CA GLY A 34 11.77 14.80 -6.41
C GLY A 34 10.61 15.78 -6.68
N THR A 35 9.68 15.45 -7.57
CA THR A 35 8.48 16.29 -7.82
C THR A 35 7.37 16.08 -6.77
N ILE A 36 6.37 16.97 -6.79
CA ILE A 36 5.16 16.86 -5.95
C ILE A 36 4.47 15.50 -6.16
N GLY A 37 4.50 14.94 -7.38
CA GLY A 37 3.94 13.62 -7.67
C GLY A 37 4.65 12.49 -6.92
N ALA A 38 5.99 12.53 -6.88
CA ALA A 38 6.79 11.55 -6.14
C ALA A 38 6.59 11.66 -4.62
N LEU A 39 6.48 12.89 -4.10
CA LEU A 39 6.14 13.13 -2.69
C LEU A 39 4.75 12.57 -2.35
N LEU A 40 3.75 12.81 -3.21
CA LEU A 40 2.40 12.33 -3.00
C LEU A 40 2.35 10.79 -3.02
N ALA A 41 3.10 10.16 -3.93
CA ALA A 41 3.23 8.71 -3.98
C ALA A 41 3.89 8.15 -2.72
N LEU A 42 4.93 8.81 -2.21
CA LEU A 42 5.59 8.43 -0.96
C LEU A 42 4.64 8.52 0.25
N ILE A 43 3.93 9.63 0.39
CA ILE A 43 2.94 9.81 1.48
C ILE A 43 1.87 8.73 1.38
N GLY A 44 1.32 8.50 0.18
CA GLY A 44 0.30 7.48 -0.04
C GLY A 44 0.79 6.06 0.29
N ALA A 45 2.03 5.72 -0.09
CA ALA A 45 2.63 4.44 0.26
C ALA A 45 2.86 4.28 1.78
N ILE A 46 3.36 5.32 2.46
CA ILE A 46 3.57 5.31 3.92
C ILE A 46 2.24 5.16 4.66
N VAL A 47 1.22 5.94 4.28
CA VAL A 47 -0.12 5.87 4.87
C VAL A 47 -0.72 4.49 4.66
N THR A 48 -0.58 3.93 3.46
CA THR A 48 -1.05 2.58 3.14
C THR A 48 -0.37 1.55 4.05
N ALA A 49 0.95 1.58 4.14
CA ALA A 49 1.74 0.66 4.97
C ALA A 49 1.39 0.77 6.46
N ALA A 50 1.34 1.98 7.00
CA ALA A 50 0.99 2.23 8.40
C ALA A 50 -0.45 1.78 8.73
N GLY A 51 -1.40 2.08 7.85
CA GLY A 51 -2.78 1.64 8.03
C GLY A 51 -2.93 0.12 7.93
N THR A 52 -2.22 -0.55 7.01
CA THR A 52 -2.17 -2.02 7.00
C THR A 52 -1.54 -2.60 8.25
N ALA A 53 -0.51 -1.96 8.82
CA ALA A 53 0.09 -2.39 10.08
C ALA A 53 -0.90 -2.29 11.25
N LEU A 54 -1.68 -1.20 11.32
CA LEU A 54 -2.74 -1.03 12.31
C LEU A 54 -3.87 -2.05 12.17
N LEU A 55 -4.24 -2.41 10.93
CA LEU A 55 -5.19 -3.49 10.68
C LEU A 55 -4.60 -4.86 11.07
N ALA A 56 -3.31 -5.07 10.79
CA ALA A 56 -2.60 -6.30 11.13
C ALA A 56 -2.42 -6.49 12.64
N SER A 57 -2.24 -5.41 13.41
CA SER A 57 -2.12 -5.48 14.88
C SER A 57 -3.46 -5.79 15.57
N GLY A 58 -4.58 -5.58 14.88
CA GLY A 58 -5.93 -5.76 15.44
C GLY A 58 -6.32 -4.65 16.44
N SER A 59 -5.59 -3.54 16.46
CA SER A 59 -5.85 -2.41 17.37
C SER A 59 -7.09 -1.58 16.98
N VAL A 60 -7.67 -1.83 15.80
CA VAL A 60 -8.78 -1.05 15.23
C VAL A 60 -10.12 -1.73 15.50
N PRO A 61 -11.13 -1.04 16.07
CA PRO A 61 -12.47 -1.60 16.25
C PRO A 61 -13.11 -1.97 14.90
N ARG A 62 -13.84 -3.09 14.84
CA ARG A 62 -14.49 -3.57 13.59
C ARG A 62 -15.33 -2.51 12.87
N ARG A 63 -16.00 -1.62 13.61
CA ARG A 63 -16.81 -0.53 13.03
C ARG A 63 -15.98 0.46 12.20
N PHE A 64 -14.74 0.71 12.61
CA PHE A 64 -13.82 1.61 11.91
C PHE A 64 -12.93 0.88 10.90
N ALA A 65 -12.78 -0.44 11.02
CA ALA A 65 -11.96 -1.24 10.12
C ALA A 65 -12.41 -1.12 8.65
N SER A 66 -13.71 -1.14 8.37
CA SER A 66 -14.23 -1.00 6.99
C SER A 66 -13.93 0.38 6.38
N LEU A 67 -14.09 1.45 7.16
CA LEU A 67 -13.75 2.81 6.74
C LEU A 67 -12.24 2.94 6.48
N LEU A 68 -11.42 2.40 7.38
CA LEU A 68 -9.97 2.40 7.24
C LEU A 68 -9.54 1.61 5.99
N ILE A 69 -10.10 0.43 5.74
CA ILE A 69 -9.83 -0.34 4.51
C ILE A 69 -10.19 0.48 3.27
N GLY A 70 -11.36 1.13 3.25
CA GLY A 70 -11.75 2.01 2.14
C GLY A 70 -10.76 3.14 1.88
N LEU A 71 -10.31 3.82 2.95
CA LEU A 71 -9.28 4.86 2.87
C LEU A 71 -7.94 4.34 2.36
N LEU A 72 -7.52 3.15 2.80
CA LEU A 72 -6.26 2.55 2.36
C LEU A 72 -6.32 2.07 0.91
N VAL A 73 -7.46 1.55 0.46
CA VAL A 73 -7.70 1.23 -0.95
C VAL A 73 -7.60 2.49 -1.79
N LEU A 74 -8.26 3.58 -1.38
CA LEU A 74 -8.18 4.85 -2.09
C LEU A 74 -6.75 5.40 -2.15
N ALA A 75 -6.04 5.39 -1.02
CA ALA A 75 -4.63 5.80 -0.96
C ALA A 75 -3.75 4.96 -1.89
N ALA A 76 -3.94 3.65 -1.91
CA ALA A 76 -3.18 2.75 -2.75
C ALA A 76 -3.48 2.95 -4.25
N VAL A 77 -4.74 3.15 -4.63
CA VAL A 77 -5.13 3.45 -6.02
C VAL A 77 -4.55 4.79 -6.48
N LEU A 78 -4.67 5.85 -5.66
CA LEU A 78 -4.10 7.16 -6.00
C LEU A 78 -2.58 7.09 -6.14
N THR A 79 -1.93 6.30 -5.29
CA THR A 79 -0.47 6.07 -5.36
C THR A 79 -0.09 5.28 -6.62
N ALA A 80 -0.90 4.30 -7.02
CA ALA A 80 -0.67 3.55 -8.25
C ALA A 80 -0.79 4.45 -9.49
N VAL A 81 -1.81 5.33 -9.52
CA VAL A 81 -1.99 6.33 -10.58
C VAL A 81 -0.82 7.31 -10.61
N ALA A 82 -0.36 7.79 -9.44
CA ALA A 82 0.83 8.63 -9.36
C ALA A 82 2.08 7.92 -9.89
N GLY A 83 2.29 6.65 -9.51
CA GLY A 83 3.38 5.82 -10.02
C GLY A 83 3.36 5.64 -11.53
N TYR A 84 2.17 5.47 -12.11
CA TYR A 84 2.01 5.38 -13.56
C TYR A 84 2.44 6.67 -14.26
N PHE A 85 2.03 7.84 -13.75
CA PHE A 85 2.45 9.14 -14.30
C PHE A 85 3.94 9.44 -14.11
N LEU A 86 4.55 8.88 -13.07
CA LEU A 86 6.00 8.97 -12.82
C LEU A 86 6.83 7.99 -13.67
N MET A 87 6.20 7.25 -14.59
CA MET A 87 6.84 6.17 -15.37
C MET A 87 7.44 5.05 -14.49
N GLN A 88 6.97 4.92 -13.25
CA GLN A 88 7.41 3.90 -12.30
C GLN A 88 6.41 2.76 -12.24
N PHE A 89 6.40 1.95 -13.30
CA PHE A 89 5.48 0.83 -13.45
C PHE A 89 5.59 -0.18 -12.30
N GLY A 90 6.79 -0.39 -11.74
CA GLY A 90 6.97 -1.26 -10.58
C GLY A 90 6.16 -0.79 -9.36
N LEU A 91 6.23 0.50 -9.03
CA LEU A 91 5.45 1.10 -7.94
C LEU A 91 3.95 1.04 -8.24
N ALA A 92 3.56 1.36 -9.48
CA ALA A 92 2.17 1.31 -9.91
C ALA A 92 1.56 -0.10 -9.73
N ILE A 93 2.28 -1.13 -10.17
CA ILE A 93 1.84 -2.53 -10.07
C ILE A 93 1.74 -2.96 -8.60
N VAL A 94 2.76 -2.68 -7.78
CA VAL A 94 2.76 -3.09 -6.36
C VAL A 94 1.62 -2.42 -5.60
N MET A 95 1.36 -1.13 -5.85
CA MET A 95 0.27 -0.42 -5.18
C MET A 95 -1.10 -0.87 -5.69
N ALA A 96 -1.24 -1.20 -6.97
CA ALA A 96 -2.46 -1.79 -7.52
C ALA A 96 -2.75 -3.18 -6.90
N LEU A 97 -1.73 -4.03 -6.76
CA LEU A 97 -1.85 -5.32 -6.07
C LEU A 97 -2.21 -5.14 -4.59
N THR A 98 -1.63 -4.14 -3.93
CA THR A 98 -1.95 -3.80 -2.53
C THR A 98 -3.41 -3.38 -2.38
N ALA A 99 -3.91 -2.52 -3.29
CA ALA A 99 -5.32 -2.12 -3.33
C ALA A 99 -6.25 -3.32 -3.54
N LEU A 100 -5.92 -4.20 -4.48
CA LEU A 100 -6.69 -5.42 -4.75
C LEU A 100 -6.70 -6.36 -3.53
N ALA A 101 -5.56 -6.54 -2.89
CA ALA A 101 -5.44 -7.39 -1.70
C ALA A 101 -6.24 -6.83 -0.51
N LEU A 102 -6.23 -5.51 -0.31
CA LEU A 102 -7.05 -4.83 0.70
C LEU A 102 -8.55 -4.99 0.43
N LEU A 103 -8.98 -4.89 -0.84
CA LEU A 103 -10.37 -5.06 -1.24
C LEU A 103 -10.86 -6.50 -0.99
N LEU A 104 -9.99 -7.49 -1.23
CA LEU A 104 -10.30 -8.91 -1.07
C LEU A 104 -10.15 -9.41 0.39
N ALA A 105 -9.38 -8.72 1.23
CA ALA A 105 -9.10 -9.11 2.62
C ALA A 105 -10.35 -9.45 3.48
N PRO A 106 -11.49 -8.75 3.36
CA PRO A 106 -12.72 -9.09 4.08
C PRO A 106 -13.34 -10.42 3.65
N PHE A 107 -13.17 -10.80 2.38
CA PHE A 107 -13.83 -11.96 1.75
C PHE A 107 -13.00 -13.25 1.82
N LEU A 108 -11.69 -13.15 2.00
CA LEU A 108 -10.83 -14.32 2.17
C LEU A 108 -11.19 -15.07 3.46
N PRO A 109 -11.31 -16.41 3.49
CA PRO A 109 -11.49 -17.19 4.72
C PRO A 109 -10.18 -17.32 5.52
N SER A 110 -10.27 -17.52 6.84
CA SER A 110 -9.10 -17.58 7.74
C SER A 110 -8.73 -19.05 7.77
N ARG A 111 -8.02 -19.53 6.76
CA ARG A 111 -7.85 -20.98 6.55
C ARG A 111 -6.93 -21.67 7.58
N TRP A 112 -6.41 -20.97 8.58
CA TRP A 112 -5.49 -21.51 9.59
C TRP A 112 -6.03 -21.38 11.01
N SER A 113 -7.03 -22.19 11.33
CA SER A 113 -7.47 -22.45 12.71
C SER A 113 -7.91 -23.90 12.85
N SER A 114 -7.11 -24.85 12.34
CA SER A 114 -7.29 -26.28 12.60
C SER A 114 -5.99 -27.03 12.27
N ALA A 115 -5.07 -27.09 13.24
CA ALA A 115 -4.13 -28.19 13.44
C ALA A 115 -3.55 -28.05 14.85
#